data_AF-A0A914XWC1-F1
#
_entry.id   AF-A0A914XWC1-F1
#
_cell.length_a   1.000
_cell.length_b   1.000
_cell.length_c   1.000
_cell.angle_alpha   90.00
_cell.angle_beta   90.00
_cell.angle_gamma   90.00
#
_symmetry.space_group_name_H-M   'P 1'
#
loop_
_entity.id
_entity.type
_entity.pdbx_description
1 polymer ?
#
loop_
_entity_poly.entity_id
_entity_poly.type
_entity_poly.pdbx_seq_one_letter_code
_entity_poly.pdbx_strand_id
1 'polypeptide(L)'
;MISLITNHTAVIAYELVKKLQKQKINGKPPMTGSEMLCVVIAALCHDLGHGPFSHLCEELFIQEDGTHFTHEQMSTILFDKMLQDFPQIKLQLDKHFTDYHYALIKDLINPPASFPETSNAWSLKIGPEKAFLYAIVNNPISGLDVDKLEYLFRDSKRSGIINLSSENIERFIQKIRICLTPDGKYNWLAFPDSDSENIRTIFDARKKLHSTVYSHKNVLAINEMFVQAFKLAGPHLKFEYGGKEVTLKQCFSKEYLDLYIRLVDDYLTTLIKFTTSDHPDMIKARQLIQNVENRHFSKAILSFEGLNQHVSY
;
A
#
# COMPACT_ATOMS: atom_id res chain seq x y z
N MET A 1 -12.82 -3.74 5.58
CA MET A 1 -12.35 -4.39 4.34
C MET A 1 -10.84 -4.62 4.36
N ILE A 2 -10.04 -3.63 4.76
CA ILE A 2 -8.56 -3.69 4.90
C ILE A 2 -8.08 -4.87 5.78
N SER A 3 -8.77 -5.17 6.89
CA SER A 3 -8.34 -6.23 7.83
C SER A 3 -8.33 -7.67 7.29
N LEU A 4 -9.13 -8.01 6.27
CA LEU A 4 -9.06 -9.36 5.65
C LEU A 4 -7.95 -9.44 4.60
N ILE A 5 -7.69 -8.34 3.91
CA ILE A 5 -6.67 -8.21 2.86
C ILE A 5 -5.28 -8.36 3.48
N THR A 6 -4.99 -7.56 4.51
CA THR A 6 -3.70 -7.61 5.18
C THR A 6 -3.42 -8.95 5.86
N ASN A 7 -4.46 -9.69 6.26
CA ASN A 7 -4.32 -11.02 6.83
C ASN A 7 -3.81 -12.03 5.78
N HIS A 8 -4.36 -12.04 4.57
CA HIS A 8 -3.87 -12.92 3.51
C HIS A 8 -2.44 -12.56 3.08
N THR A 9 -2.11 -11.26 2.98
CA THR A 9 -0.74 -10.81 2.69
C THR A 9 0.23 -11.31 3.77
N ALA A 10 -0.16 -11.24 5.04
CA ALA A 10 0.62 -11.77 6.16
C ALA A 10 0.79 -13.30 6.12
N VAL A 11 -0.24 -14.04 5.68
CA VAL A 11 -0.15 -15.51 5.48
C VAL A 11 0.84 -15.86 4.37
N ILE A 12 0.77 -15.17 3.21
CA ILE A 12 1.71 -15.37 2.11
C ILE A 12 3.14 -15.03 2.56
N ALA A 13 3.31 -13.91 3.27
CA ALA A 13 4.58 -13.51 3.84
C ALA A 13 5.14 -14.56 4.80
N TYR A 14 4.30 -15.10 5.70
CA TYR A 14 4.69 -16.15 6.64
C TYR A 14 5.17 -17.43 5.93
N GLU A 15 4.41 -17.93 4.95
CA GLU A 15 4.79 -19.12 4.20
C GLU A 15 6.08 -18.90 3.39
N LEU A 16 6.25 -17.70 2.82
CA LEU A 16 7.48 -17.31 2.14
C LEU A 16 8.68 -17.30 3.08
N VAL A 17 8.63 -16.59 4.22
CA VAL A 17 9.77 -16.54 5.14
C VAL A 17 10.06 -17.90 5.77
N LYS A 18 9.04 -18.71 6.09
CA LYS A 18 9.19 -20.08 6.59
C LYS A 18 9.90 -20.97 5.57
N LYS A 19 9.61 -20.80 4.28
CA LYS A 19 10.30 -21.48 3.21
C LYS A 19 11.74 -20.99 3.06
N LEU A 20 11.98 -19.67 3.09
CA LEU A 20 13.31 -19.09 2.92
C LEU A 20 14.24 -19.42 4.10
N GLN A 21 13.69 -19.49 5.31
CA GLN A 21 14.40 -19.85 6.54
C GLN A 21 15.08 -21.23 6.47
N LYS A 22 14.55 -22.13 5.63
CA LYS A 22 15.14 -23.47 5.41
C LYS A 22 16.40 -23.43 4.55
N GLN A 23 16.65 -22.35 3.80
CA GLN A 23 17.93 -22.19 3.11
C GLN A 23 19.03 -21.96 4.13
N LYS A 24 20.21 -22.52 3.87
CA LYS A 24 21.42 -22.21 4.65
C LYS A 24 22.34 -21.35 3.80
N ILE A 25 22.67 -20.17 4.30
CA ILE A 25 23.66 -19.27 3.70
C ILE A 25 24.88 -19.33 4.61
N ASN A 26 26.02 -19.79 4.08
CA ASN A 26 27.25 -20.01 4.86
C ASN A 26 27.02 -20.86 6.12
N GLY A 27 26.20 -21.90 6.00
CA GLY A 27 25.87 -22.83 7.09
C GLY A 27 24.87 -22.32 8.14
N LYS A 28 24.42 -21.05 8.04
CA LYS A 28 23.48 -20.42 8.98
C LYS A 28 22.12 -20.14 8.33
N PRO A 29 21.03 -20.06 9.12
CA PRO A 29 19.77 -19.53 8.62
C PRO A 29 19.93 -18.07 8.14
N PRO A 30 19.22 -17.64 7.09
CA PRO A 30 19.38 -16.32 6.50
C PRO A 30 18.82 -15.19 7.36
N MET A 31 17.89 -15.50 8.26
CA MET A 31 17.24 -14.55 9.17
C MET A 31 16.91 -15.21 10.52
N THR A 32 16.62 -14.41 11.54
CA THR A 32 16.21 -14.90 12.86
C THR A 32 14.71 -15.10 12.95
N GLY A 33 14.23 -15.80 13.99
CA GLY A 33 12.80 -15.93 14.25
C GLY A 33 12.11 -14.57 14.48
N SER A 34 12.78 -13.65 15.17
CA SER A 34 12.27 -12.28 15.35
C SER A 34 12.19 -11.51 14.04
N GLU A 35 13.16 -11.67 13.13
CA GLU A 35 13.11 -11.05 11.80
C GLU A 35 12.00 -11.62 10.91
N MET A 36 11.73 -12.94 11.01
CA MET A 36 10.55 -13.53 10.36
C MET A 36 9.26 -12.88 10.87
N LEU A 37 9.14 -12.67 12.19
CA LEU A 37 7.99 -11.98 12.77
C LEU A 37 7.91 -10.52 12.30
N CYS A 38 9.03 -9.81 12.16
CA CYS A 38 9.05 -8.46 11.59
C CYS A 38 8.43 -8.42 10.19
N VAL A 39 8.78 -9.38 9.33
CA VAL A 39 8.21 -9.47 7.96
C VAL A 39 6.70 -9.70 8.00
N VAL A 40 6.22 -10.60 8.87
CA VAL A 40 4.78 -10.90 8.99
C VAL A 40 4.00 -9.72 9.55
N ILE A 41 4.54 -9.03 10.56
CA ILE A 41 3.91 -7.82 11.12
C ILE A 41 3.92 -6.68 10.09
N ALA A 42 5.02 -6.49 9.35
CA ALA A 42 5.05 -5.51 8.27
C ALA A 42 4.00 -5.82 7.20
N ALA A 43 3.87 -7.07 6.78
CA ALA A 43 2.82 -7.51 5.85
C ALA A 43 1.40 -7.28 6.38
N LEU A 44 1.18 -7.49 7.69
CA LEU A 44 -0.11 -7.22 8.32
C LEU A 44 -0.43 -5.71 8.41
N CYS A 45 0.60 -4.88 8.49
CA CYS A 45 0.47 -3.45 8.77
C CYS A 45 0.72 -2.53 7.56
N HIS A 46 1.09 -3.07 6.39
CA HIS A 46 1.53 -2.25 5.25
C HIS A 46 0.47 -1.25 4.76
N ASP A 47 -0.81 -1.60 4.87
CA ASP A 47 -1.97 -0.81 4.43
C ASP A 47 -2.75 -0.14 5.58
N LEU A 48 -2.19 -0.05 6.79
CA LEU A 48 -2.86 0.64 7.91
C LEU A 48 -3.20 2.09 7.60
N GLY A 49 -2.37 2.74 6.78
CA GLY A 49 -2.43 4.15 6.42
C GLY A 49 -3.19 4.46 5.14
N HIS A 50 -4.01 3.55 4.62
CA HIS A 50 -4.96 3.92 3.58
C HIS A 50 -6.11 4.76 4.16
N GLY A 51 -6.30 5.95 3.57
CA GLY A 51 -7.44 6.80 3.86
C GLY A 51 -8.70 6.37 3.08
N PRO A 52 -9.78 7.16 3.14
CA PRO A 52 -10.99 6.91 2.37
C PRO A 52 -10.67 6.70 0.89
N PHE A 53 -11.27 5.69 0.25
CA PHE A 53 -11.05 5.35 -1.15
C PHE A 53 -9.57 5.12 -1.54
N SER A 54 -8.72 4.80 -0.56
CA SER A 54 -7.31 4.41 -0.73
C SER A 54 -6.52 5.41 -1.59
N HIS A 55 -6.03 5.00 -2.76
CA HIS A 55 -5.24 5.85 -3.67
C HIS A 55 -5.96 7.12 -4.13
N LEU A 56 -7.29 7.13 -4.13
CA LEU A 56 -8.05 8.31 -4.54
C LEU A 56 -7.77 9.51 -3.63
N CYS A 57 -7.73 9.29 -2.32
CA CYS A 57 -7.49 10.36 -1.38
C CYS A 57 -6.01 10.69 -1.23
N GLU A 58 -5.06 9.89 -1.76
CA GLU A 58 -3.64 10.26 -1.73
C GLU A 58 -3.36 11.57 -2.49
N GLU A 59 -4.14 11.88 -3.53
CA GLU A 59 -4.08 13.19 -4.18
C GLU A 59 -4.49 14.35 -3.26
N LEU A 60 -5.26 14.04 -2.21
CA LEU A 60 -5.69 14.98 -1.18
C LEU A 60 -4.67 15.04 -0.02
N PHE A 61 -3.70 14.12 0.05
CA PHE A 61 -2.65 14.04 1.08
C PHE A 61 -1.53 15.05 0.80
N ILE A 62 -1.89 16.28 0.47
CA ILE A 62 -0.94 17.40 0.36
C ILE A 62 -0.94 18.08 1.72
N GLN A 63 0.23 18.21 2.35
CA GLN A 63 0.38 18.92 3.61
C GLN A 63 0.31 20.45 3.40
N GLU A 64 0.33 21.23 4.47
CA GLU A 64 0.36 22.70 4.37
C GLU A 64 1.66 23.23 3.76
N ASP A 65 2.77 22.51 3.92
CA ASP A 65 4.09 22.81 3.33
C ASP A 65 4.25 22.30 1.88
N GLY A 66 3.19 21.72 1.30
CA GLY A 66 3.21 21.17 -0.06
C GLY A 66 3.82 19.77 -0.17
N THR A 67 4.23 19.14 0.94
CA THR A 67 4.71 17.76 0.91
C THR A 67 3.57 16.77 0.69
N HIS A 68 3.83 15.73 -0.11
CA HIS A 68 2.90 14.61 -0.28
C HIS A 68 3.15 13.57 0.79
N PHE A 69 2.08 13.19 1.49
CA PHE A 69 2.09 12.07 2.40
C PHE A 69 1.68 10.80 1.65
N THR A 70 2.43 9.72 1.83
CA THR A 70 2.09 8.41 1.25
C THR A 70 1.33 7.57 2.26
N HIS A 71 0.54 6.61 1.80
CA HIS A 71 -0.15 5.69 2.71
C HIS A 71 0.87 4.82 3.46
N GLU A 72 2.01 4.48 2.87
CA GLU A 72 3.07 3.73 3.54
C GLU A 72 3.68 4.52 4.71
N GLN A 73 3.95 5.81 4.52
CA GLN A 73 4.36 6.70 5.62
C GLN A 73 3.30 6.73 6.72
N MET A 74 2.02 6.87 6.37
CA MET A 74 0.93 6.86 7.34
C MET A 74 0.82 5.52 8.06
N SER A 75 1.00 4.39 7.37
CA SER A 75 1.04 3.06 7.96
C SER A 75 2.11 2.95 9.03
N THR A 76 3.31 3.50 8.81
CA THR A 76 4.37 3.49 9.83
C THR A 76 4.04 4.34 11.06
N ILE A 77 3.37 5.49 10.87
CA ILE A 77 2.93 6.35 11.98
C ILE A 77 1.81 5.69 12.78
N LEU A 78 0.83 5.09 12.09
CA LEU A 78 -0.27 4.38 12.73
C LEU A 78 0.19 3.11 13.43
N PHE A 79 1.23 2.45 12.92
CA PHE A 79 1.88 1.35 13.64
C PHE A 79 2.47 1.82 14.97
N ASP A 80 3.22 2.94 14.99
CA ASP A 80 3.75 3.51 16.23
C ASP A 80 2.62 3.92 17.19
N LYS A 81 1.55 4.56 16.67
CA LYS A 81 0.36 4.91 17.47
C LYS A 81 -0.34 3.68 18.05
N MET A 82 -0.53 2.62 17.26
CA MET A 82 -1.13 1.36 17.73
C MET A 82 -0.34 0.79 18.92
N LEU A 83 1.00 0.83 18.87
CA LEU A 83 1.82 0.36 19.98
C LEU A 83 1.73 1.26 21.24
N GLN A 84 1.45 2.55 21.06
CA GLN A 84 1.21 3.50 22.15
C GLN A 84 -0.17 3.30 22.79
N ASP A 85 -1.22 3.17 21.97
CA ASP A 85 -2.60 3.00 22.40
C ASP A 85 -2.84 1.62 23.05
N PHE A 86 -2.07 0.60 22.63
CA PHE A 86 -2.16 -0.77 23.12
C PHE A 86 -0.83 -1.25 23.71
N PRO A 87 -0.39 -0.71 24.88
CA PRO A 87 0.92 -1.01 25.46
C PRO A 87 1.11 -2.50 25.81
N GLN A 88 0.02 -3.25 26.03
CA GLN A 88 0.07 -4.70 26.22
C GLN A 88 0.61 -5.44 24.98
N ILE A 89 0.32 -4.96 23.77
CA ILE A 89 0.85 -5.55 22.53
C ILE A 89 2.36 -5.30 22.47
N LYS A 90 2.78 -4.05 22.72
CA LYS A 90 4.19 -3.68 22.77
C LYS A 90 4.97 -4.52 23.79
N LEU A 91 4.42 -4.71 25.00
CA LEU A 91 5.05 -5.52 26.05
C LEU A 91 5.27 -6.98 25.63
N GLN A 92 4.36 -7.57 24.84
CA GLN A 92 4.57 -8.93 24.32
C GLN A 92 5.65 -8.96 23.24
N LEU A 93 5.68 -7.96 22.36
CA LEU A 93 6.69 -7.86 21.30
C LEU A 93 8.08 -7.63 21.88
N ASP A 94 8.22 -6.79 22.92
CA ASP A 94 9.49 -6.47 23.59
C ASP A 94 10.19 -7.70 24.21
N LYS A 95 9.47 -8.82 24.41
CA LYS A 95 10.08 -10.10 24.82
C LYS A 95 11.00 -10.69 23.75
N HIS A 96 10.79 -10.33 22.50
CA HIS A 96 11.49 -10.87 21.33
C HIS A 96 12.16 -9.79 20.48
N PHE A 97 11.74 -8.53 20.65
CA PHE A 97 12.13 -7.40 19.82
C PHE A 97 13.01 -6.41 20.57
N THR A 98 13.70 -5.61 19.76
CA THR A 98 14.54 -4.49 20.14
C THR A 98 14.23 -3.34 19.19
N ASP A 99 14.79 -2.15 19.39
CA ASP A 99 14.60 -1.01 18.50
C ASP A 99 14.93 -1.33 17.03
N TYR A 100 15.89 -2.22 16.80
CA TYR A 100 16.19 -2.76 15.47
C TYR A 100 14.98 -3.40 14.79
N HIS A 101 14.22 -4.22 15.52
CA HIS A 101 13.07 -4.96 14.97
C HIS A 101 11.92 -4.02 14.62
N TYR A 102 11.66 -3.01 15.45
CA TYR A 102 10.67 -1.97 15.16
C TYR A 102 11.07 -1.10 13.97
N ALA A 103 12.35 -0.74 13.88
CA ALA A 103 12.88 -0.04 12.73
C ALA A 103 12.75 -0.88 11.45
N LEU A 104 13.06 -2.18 11.52
CA LEU A 104 12.92 -3.10 10.40
C LEU A 104 11.47 -3.19 9.91
N ILE A 105 10.48 -3.33 10.81
CA ILE A 105 9.06 -3.37 10.41
C ILE A 105 8.68 -2.14 9.59
N LYS A 106 9.06 -0.94 10.06
CA LYS A 106 8.76 0.31 9.37
C LYS A 106 9.48 0.42 8.03
N ASP A 107 10.74 0.01 7.98
CA ASP A 107 11.55 -0.07 6.77
C ASP A 107 10.99 -1.06 5.74
N LEU A 108 10.32 -2.14 6.16
CA LEU A 108 9.69 -3.11 5.25
C LEU A 108 8.33 -2.63 4.71
N ILE A 109 7.64 -1.76 5.44
CA ILE A 109 6.40 -1.10 4.99
C ILE A 109 6.73 0.03 4.01
N ASN A 110 7.67 0.90 4.41
CA ASN A 110 8.09 2.08 3.67
C ASN A 110 9.61 2.01 3.42
N PRO A 111 10.05 1.30 2.37
CA PRO A 111 11.47 1.12 2.07
C PRO A 111 12.14 2.45 1.70
N PRO A 112 13.44 2.61 1.97
CA PRO A 112 14.19 3.80 1.57
C PRO A 112 14.11 4.03 0.05
N ALA A 113 13.91 5.30 -0.36
CA ALA A 113 13.76 5.68 -1.76
C ALA A 113 14.99 5.35 -2.65
N SER A 114 16.18 5.30 -2.05
CA SER A 114 17.41 4.89 -2.73
C SER A 114 17.85 3.51 -2.25
N PHE A 115 17.56 2.49 -3.05
CA PHE A 115 18.21 1.20 -2.91
C PHE A 115 19.63 1.29 -3.52
N PRO A 116 20.65 0.64 -2.94
CA PRO A 116 22.02 0.71 -3.42
C PRO A 116 22.21 -0.04 -4.75
N GLU A 117 21.68 0.51 -5.83
CA GLU A 117 22.09 0.23 -7.21
C GLU A 117 23.05 1.31 -7.75
N THR A 118 23.09 2.49 -7.10
CA THR A 118 23.71 3.71 -7.64
C THR A 118 24.91 4.25 -6.83
N SER A 119 25.28 3.66 -5.69
CA SER A 119 26.41 4.10 -4.87
C SER A 119 27.35 2.96 -4.47
N ASN A 120 28.64 3.27 -4.34
CA ASN A 120 29.67 2.30 -3.93
C ASN A 120 29.65 1.96 -2.43
N ALA A 121 28.73 2.54 -1.65
CA ALA A 121 28.66 2.37 -0.20
C ALA A 121 27.26 1.89 0.21
N TRP A 122 27.22 0.80 0.97
CA TRP A 122 25.98 0.26 1.53
C TRP A 122 25.35 1.25 2.51
N SER A 123 24.13 1.73 2.19
CA SER A 123 23.45 2.79 2.92
C SER A 123 22.23 2.32 3.74
N LEU A 124 21.82 1.06 3.59
CA LEU A 124 20.66 0.52 4.30
C LEU A 124 21.02 0.13 5.73
N LYS A 125 20.04 0.22 6.63
CA LYS A 125 20.25 -0.07 8.06
C LYS A 125 20.59 -1.54 8.33
N ILE A 126 19.96 -2.46 7.58
CA ILE A 126 20.32 -3.89 7.63
C ILE A 126 21.49 -4.15 6.69
N GLY A 127 22.35 -5.10 7.03
CA GLY A 127 23.52 -5.44 6.22
C GLY A 127 23.16 -6.04 4.85
N PRO A 128 24.11 -6.01 3.88
CA PRO A 128 23.92 -6.54 2.53
C PRO A 128 23.49 -8.02 2.51
N GLU A 129 23.87 -8.78 3.53
CA GLU A 129 23.49 -10.18 3.67
C GLU A 129 21.99 -10.40 3.94
N LYS A 130 21.27 -9.37 4.40
CA LYS A 130 19.82 -9.40 4.70
C LYS A 130 18.97 -8.53 3.80
N ALA A 131 19.57 -7.91 2.78
CA ALA A 131 18.89 -7.00 1.86
C ALA A 131 17.59 -7.57 1.27
N PHE A 132 17.57 -8.88 0.98
CA PHE A 132 16.40 -9.61 0.46
C PHE A 132 15.12 -9.42 1.30
N LEU A 133 15.20 -9.04 2.58
CA LEU A 133 14.01 -8.76 3.40
C LEU A 133 13.17 -7.63 2.80
N TYR A 134 13.80 -6.59 2.25
CA TYR A 134 13.11 -5.48 1.57
C TYR A 134 12.36 -5.92 0.31
N ALA A 135 12.66 -7.09 -0.25
CA ALA A 135 11.97 -7.60 -1.43
C ALA A 135 10.64 -8.30 -1.11
N ILE A 136 10.30 -8.48 0.18
CA ILE A 136 9.19 -9.35 0.59
C ILE A 136 7.87 -8.60 0.65
N VAL A 137 7.79 -7.48 1.38
CA VAL A 137 6.52 -6.78 1.67
C VAL A 137 6.26 -5.66 0.67
N ASN A 138 7.20 -4.74 0.52
CA ASN A 138 7.15 -3.66 -0.46
C ASN A 138 8.50 -3.63 -1.20
N ASN A 139 8.54 -4.23 -2.40
CA ASN A 139 9.77 -4.44 -3.14
C ASN A 139 10.12 -3.21 -3.99
N PRO A 140 11.16 -2.43 -3.65
CA PRO A 140 11.47 -1.17 -4.32
C PRO A 140 12.14 -1.34 -5.69
N ILE A 141 12.64 -2.55 -6.02
CA ILE A 141 13.38 -2.79 -7.28
C ILE A 141 12.45 -3.29 -8.36
N SER A 142 11.82 -4.46 -8.15
CA SER A 142 10.99 -5.09 -9.19
C SER A 142 9.50 -4.82 -9.02
N GLY A 143 9.09 -4.32 -7.84
CA GLY A 143 7.68 -4.26 -7.48
C GLY A 143 7.01 -5.63 -7.59
N LEU A 144 7.68 -6.71 -7.20
CA LEU A 144 7.13 -8.05 -7.09
C LEU A 144 7.33 -8.52 -5.65
N ASP A 145 6.26 -8.45 -4.88
CA ASP A 145 6.20 -8.68 -3.42
C ASP A 145 4.90 -9.41 -3.06
N VAL A 146 4.79 -9.82 -1.80
CA VAL A 146 3.67 -10.62 -1.31
C VAL A 146 2.34 -9.85 -1.28
N ASP A 147 2.38 -8.53 -1.13
CA ASP A 147 1.21 -7.67 -1.29
C ASP A 147 0.65 -7.80 -2.73
N LYS A 148 1.51 -7.60 -3.73
CA LYS A 148 1.09 -7.74 -5.13
C LYS A 148 0.59 -9.12 -5.48
N LEU A 149 1.23 -10.17 -4.97
CA LEU A 149 0.73 -11.53 -5.18
C LEU A 149 -0.67 -11.74 -4.61
N GLU A 150 -0.96 -11.18 -3.44
CA GLU A 150 -2.27 -11.28 -2.80
C GLU A 150 -3.33 -10.57 -3.64
N TYR A 151 -3.15 -9.27 -3.92
CA TYR A 151 -4.20 -8.51 -4.61
C TYR A 151 -4.37 -8.98 -6.05
N LEU A 152 -3.28 -9.36 -6.75
CA LEU A 152 -3.39 -9.86 -8.12
C LEU A 152 -4.22 -11.14 -8.16
N PHE A 153 -4.00 -12.06 -7.21
CA PHE A 153 -4.77 -13.29 -7.12
C PHE A 153 -6.23 -13.04 -6.75
N ARG A 154 -6.46 -12.22 -5.72
CA ARG A 154 -7.79 -11.86 -5.24
C ARG A 154 -8.60 -11.16 -6.32
N ASP A 155 -8.04 -10.14 -6.96
CA ASP A 155 -8.73 -9.31 -7.94
C ASP A 155 -8.92 -10.05 -9.26
N SER A 156 -8.00 -10.95 -9.63
CA SER A 156 -8.19 -11.89 -10.74
C SER A 156 -9.43 -12.78 -10.50
N LYS A 157 -9.53 -13.39 -9.31
CA LYS A 157 -10.69 -14.22 -8.94
C LYS A 157 -12.00 -13.44 -8.88
N ARG A 158 -11.98 -12.19 -8.41
CA ARG A 158 -13.19 -11.36 -8.26
C ARG A 158 -13.64 -10.76 -9.58
N SER A 159 -12.72 -10.34 -10.44
CA SER A 159 -13.04 -9.76 -11.75
C SER A 159 -13.46 -10.81 -12.78
N GLY A 160 -12.91 -12.03 -12.67
CA GLY A 160 -13.11 -13.10 -13.66
C GLY A 160 -12.43 -12.82 -15.01
N ILE A 161 -11.59 -11.78 -15.11
CA ILE A 161 -10.93 -11.36 -16.35
C ILE A 161 -9.63 -12.14 -16.58
N ILE A 162 -8.96 -12.53 -15.49
CA ILE A 162 -7.66 -13.20 -15.53
C ILE A 162 -7.72 -14.45 -14.66
N ASN A 163 -7.15 -15.54 -15.15
CA ASN A 163 -7.01 -16.78 -14.41
C ASN A 163 -5.61 -16.87 -13.80
N LEU A 164 -5.31 -16.02 -12.81
CA LEU A 164 -4.16 -16.26 -11.93
C LEU A 164 -4.57 -17.32 -10.91
N SER A 165 -4.00 -18.52 -11.05
CA SER A 165 -4.36 -19.67 -10.20
C SER A 165 -3.59 -19.65 -8.87
N SER A 166 -4.09 -20.40 -7.89
CA SER A 166 -3.34 -20.62 -6.64
C SER A 166 -2.01 -21.33 -6.90
N GLU A 167 -1.97 -22.21 -7.91
CA GLU A 167 -0.75 -22.91 -8.32
C GLU A 167 0.36 -21.94 -8.75
N ASN A 168 0.03 -20.82 -9.39
CA ASN A 168 1.02 -19.81 -9.76
C ASN A 168 1.70 -19.20 -8.53
N ILE A 169 0.92 -18.89 -7.49
CA ILE A 169 1.39 -18.32 -6.22
C ILE A 169 2.18 -19.37 -5.41
N GLU A 170 1.67 -20.59 -5.34
CA GLU A 170 2.36 -21.70 -4.67
C GLU A 170 3.70 -22.00 -5.34
N ARG A 171 3.75 -22.06 -6.68
CA ARG A 171 4.98 -22.27 -7.46
C ARG A 171 5.98 -21.14 -7.22
N PHE A 172 5.50 -19.89 -7.17
CA PHE A 172 6.31 -18.72 -6.83
C PHE A 172 6.99 -18.91 -5.45
N ILE A 173 6.21 -19.19 -4.40
CA ILE A 173 6.72 -19.38 -3.04
C ILE A 173 7.67 -20.58 -2.98
N GLN A 174 7.35 -21.68 -3.65
CA GLN A 174 8.17 -22.89 -3.64
C GLN A 174 9.53 -22.69 -4.33
N LYS A 175 9.59 -21.89 -5.40
CA LYS A 175 10.78 -21.77 -6.25
C LYS A 175 11.66 -20.57 -5.97
N ILE A 176 11.15 -19.49 -5.40
CA ILE A 176 11.95 -18.33 -5.00
C ILE A 176 13.10 -18.74 -4.08
N ARG A 177 14.28 -18.14 -4.18
CA ARG A 177 15.48 -18.45 -3.39
C ARG A 177 16.18 -17.15 -3.01
N ILE A 178 16.90 -17.16 -1.89
CA ILE A 178 17.89 -16.13 -1.59
C ILE A 178 19.18 -16.49 -2.33
N CYS A 179 19.69 -15.55 -3.11
CA CYS A 179 20.92 -15.67 -3.90
C CYS A 179 21.75 -14.39 -3.75
N LEU A 180 23.08 -14.50 -3.89
CA LEU A 180 23.94 -13.33 -4.03
C LEU A 180 23.66 -12.69 -5.40
N THR A 181 23.59 -11.36 -5.46
CA THR A 181 23.42 -10.63 -6.71
C THR A 181 24.57 -10.92 -7.69
N PRO A 182 24.36 -10.79 -9.01
CA PRO A 182 25.40 -11.05 -10.01
C PRO A 182 26.68 -10.23 -9.81
N ASP A 183 26.57 -9.02 -9.24
CA ASP A 183 27.69 -8.15 -8.91
C ASP A 183 28.33 -8.44 -7.54
N GLY A 184 27.83 -9.44 -6.81
CA GLY A 184 28.38 -9.90 -5.54
C GLY A 184 28.10 -8.98 -4.35
N LYS A 185 27.28 -7.94 -4.51
CA LYS A 185 27.14 -6.88 -3.49
C LYS A 185 26.22 -7.25 -2.33
N TYR A 186 25.11 -7.93 -2.58
CA TYR A 186 24.12 -8.23 -1.54
C TYR A 186 23.29 -9.46 -1.86
N ASN A 187 22.60 -9.99 -0.85
CA ASN A 187 21.68 -11.11 -1.02
C ASN A 187 20.30 -10.62 -1.44
N TRP A 188 19.72 -11.19 -2.49
CA TRP A 188 18.41 -10.83 -3.01
C TRP A 188 17.54 -12.04 -3.30
N LEU A 189 16.24 -11.82 -3.57
CA LEU A 189 15.33 -12.86 -4.01
C LEU A 189 15.50 -13.12 -5.52
N ALA A 190 15.64 -14.38 -5.88
CA ALA A 190 15.79 -14.83 -7.26
C ALA A 190 14.93 -16.07 -7.54
N PHE A 191 14.69 -16.32 -8.82
CA PHE A 191 13.93 -17.48 -9.33
C PHE A 191 14.81 -18.28 -10.28
N PRO A 192 14.63 -19.61 -10.36
CA PRO A 192 15.30 -20.39 -11.38
C PRO A 192 14.76 -20.01 -12.76
N ASP A 193 15.64 -19.93 -13.75
CA ASP A 193 15.29 -19.55 -15.14
C ASP A 193 14.16 -20.41 -15.74
N SER A 194 14.12 -21.69 -15.38
CA SER A 194 13.03 -22.63 -15.70
C SER A 194 11.63 -22.20 -15.21
N ASP A 195 11.52 -21.18 -14.37
CA ASP A 195 10.27 -20.63 -13.86
C ASP A 195 9.90 -19.25 -14.43
N SER A 196 10.70 -18.74 -15.36
CA SER A 196 10.50 -17.43 -15.99
C SER A 196 9.07 -17.23 -16.50
N GLU A 197 8.45 -18.26 -17.08
CA GLU A 197 7.08 -18.21 -17.59
C GLU A 197 6.02 -17.97 -16.49
N ASN A 198 6.24 -18.52 -15.28
CA ASN A 198 5.34 -18.27 -14.14
C ASN A 198 5.41 -16.80 -13.71
N ILE A 199 6.63 -16.28 -13.64
CA ILE A 199 6.87 -14.88 -13.27
C ILE A 199 6.28 -13.94 -14.33
N ARG A 200 6.44 -14.28 -15.60
CA ARG A 200 5.85 -13.53 -16.72
C ARG A 200 4.32 -13.51 -16.64
N THR A 201 3.71 -14.65 -16.33
CA THR A 201 2.25 -14.77 -16.13
C THR A 201 1.76 -13.82 -15.03
N ILE A 202 2.50 -13.69 -13.92
CA ILE A 202 2.14 -12.75 -12.84
C ILE A 202 2.22 -11.29 -13.32
N PHE A 203 3.26 -10.93 -14.07
CA PHE A 203 3.38 -9.58 -14.64
C PHE A 203 2.31 -9.28 -15.69
N ASP A 204 1.96 -10.25 -16.52
CA ASP A 204 0.89 -10.12 -17.52
C ASP A 204 -0.48 -9.98 -16.84
N ALA A 205 -0.72 -10.71 -15.76
CA ALA A 205 -1.91 -10.54 -14.92
C ALA A 205 -2.00 -9.11 -14.36
N ARG A 206 -0.89 -8.58 -13.83
CA ARG A 206 -0.81 -7.18 -13.37
C ARG A 206 -1.16 -6.20 -14.47
N LYS A 207 -0.48 -6.30 -15.62
CA LYS A 207 -0.72 -5.43 -16.78
C LYS A 207 -2.19 -5.47 -17.23
N LYS A 208 -2.77 -6.67 -17.26
CA LYS A 208 -4.16 -6.87 -17.66
C LYS A 208 -5.14 -6.28 -16.64
N LEU A 209 -4.95 -6.49 -15.33
CA LEU A 209 -5.79 -5.87 -14.29
C LEU A 209 -5.74 -4.35 -14.35
N HIS A 210 -4.55 -3.77 -14.50
CA HIS A 210 -4.42 -2.32 -14.66
C HIS A 210 -5.21 -1.82 -15.88
N SER A 211 -4.97 -2.40 -17.05
CA SER A 211 -5.63 -1.92 -18.29
C SER A 211 -7.13 -2.16 -18.35
N THR A 212 -7.68 -3.12 -17.60
CA THR A 212 -9.10 -3.52 -17.74
C THR A 212 -9.98 -3.22 -16.53
N VAL A 213 -9.42 -3.29 -15.31
CA VAL A 213 -10.17 -3.10 -14.06
C VAL A 213 -9.83 -1.74 -13.47
N TYR A 214 -8.56 -1.52 -13.10
CA TYR A 214 -8.17 -0.32 -12.35
C TYR A 214 -8.26 0.95 -13.20
N SER A 215 -7.91 0.86 -14.48
CA SER A 215 -8.03 1.96 -15.45
C SER A 215 -9.30 1.88 -16.29
N HIS A 216 -10.35 1.19 -15.82
CA HIS A 216 -11.61 1.18 -16.53
C HIS A 216 -12.21 2.59 -16.55
N LYS A 217 -12.60 3.09 -17.72
CA LYS A 217 -13.06 4.48 -17.93
C LYS A 217 -14.12 4.96 -16.92
N ASN A 218 -15.08 4.10 -16.55
CA ASN A 218 -16.11 4.47 -15.58
C ASN A 218 -15.56 4.54 -14.16
N VAL A 219 -14.60 3.67 -13.80
CA VAL A 219 -13.93 3.71 -12.48
C VAL A 219 -13.16 5.03 -12.37
N LEU A 220 -12.42 5.39 -13.42
CA LEU A 220 -11.67 6.63 -13.46
C LEU A 220 -12.58 7.88 -13.38
N ALA A 221 -13.70 7.88 -14.11
CA ALA A 221 -14.69 8.96 -14.03
C ALA A 221 -15.31 9.09 -12.63
N ILE A 222 -15.66 7.96 -12.00
CA ILE A 222 -16.17 7.93 -10.63
C ILE A 222 -15.12 8.47 -9.65
N ASN A 223 -13.87 8.03 -9.79
CA ASN A 223 -12.78 8.47 -8.94
C ASN A 223 -12.59 9.99 -9.04
N GLU A 224 -12.51 10.53 -10.24
CA GLU A 224 -12.37 11.98 -10.46
C GLU A 224 -13.54 12.75 -9.83
N MET A 225 -14.79 12.27 -9.99
CA MET A 225 -15.96 12.90 -9.38
C MET A 225 -15.88 12.94 -7.85
N PHE A 226 -15.39 11.87 -7.21
CA PHE A 226 -15.16 11.84 -5.77
C PHE A 226 -14.03 12.77 -5.35
N VAL A 227 -12.90 12.78 -6.06
CA VAL A 227 -11.78 13.70 -5.79
C VAL A 227 -12.26 15.15 -5.84
N GLN A 228 -13.01 15.52 -6.88
CA GLN A 228 -13.59 16.86 -7.01
C GLN A 228 -14.57 17.17 -5.88
N ALA A 229 -15.44 16.23 -5.52
CA ALA A 229 -16.36 16.41 -4.40
C ALA A 229 -15.61 16.66 -3.09
N PHE A 230 -14.53 15.92 -2.83
CA PHE A 230 -13.73 16.06 -1.61
C PHE A 230 -12.90 17.35 -1.61
N LYS A 231 -12.33 17.77 -2.75
CA LYS A 231 -11.63 19.06 -2.89
C LYS A 231 -12.58 20.23 -2.65
N LEU A 232 -13.81 20.17 -3.17
CA LEU A 232 -14.83 21.19 -2.97
C LEU A 232 -15.34 21.23 -1.52
N ALA A 233 -15.62 20.06 -0.92
CA ALA A 233 -16.18 20.01 0.42
C ALA A 233 -15.15 20.24 1.52
N GLY A 234 -13.91 19.78 1.33
CA GLY A 234 -12.87 19.71 2.36
C GLY A 234 -12.62 20.99 3.17
N PRO A 235 -12.55 22.19 2.56
CA PRO A 235 -12.38 23.46 3.29
C PRO A 235 -13.56 23.80 4.23
N HIS A 236 -14.76 23.34 3.88
CA HIS A 236 -16.02 23.64 4.56
C HIS A 236 -16.40 22.58 5.60
N LEU A 237 -15.81 21.39 5.53
CA LEU A 237 -15.95 20.35 6.55
C LEU A 237 -15.08 20.70 7.77
N LYS A 238 -15.73 20.85 8.92
CA LYS A 238 -15.08 21.14 10.22
C LYS A 238 -15.23 19.94 11.15
N PHE A 239 -14.11 19.52 11.72
CA PHE A 239 -14.01 18.45 12.69
C PHE A 239 -13.53 19.02 14.02
N GLU A 240 -14.26 18.77 15.09
CA GLU A 240 -13.85 19.20 16.43
C GLU A 240 -12.84 18.21 17.02
N TYR A 241 -11.69 18.73 17.46
CA TYR A 241 -10.68 17.93 18.16
C TYR A 241 -9.95 18.78 19.21
N GLY A 242 -10.09 18.40 20.47
CA GLY A 242 -9.46 19.11 21.59
C GLY A 242 -9.85 20.58 21.69
N GLY A 243 -11.10 20.93 21.36
CA GLY A 243 -11.61 22.31 21.37
C GLY A 243 -11.12 23.18 20.20
N LYS A 244 -10.48 22.59 19.18
CA LYS A 244 -10.11 23.26 17.93
C LYS A 244 -10.92 22.72 16.76
N GLU A 245 -11.25 23.59 15.82
CA GLU A 245 -11.80 23.19 14.52
C GLU A 245 -10.68 22.83 13.56
N VAL A 246 -10.80 21.65 12.94
CA VAL A 246 -9.84 21.07 12.01
C VAL A 246 -10.53 20.87 10.67
N THR A 247 -9.85 21.19 9.58
CA THR A 247 -10.37 20.96 8.22
C THR A 247 -10.12 19.52 7.76
N LEU A 248 -10.83 19.06 6.73
CA LEU A 248 -10.60 17.72 6.16
C LEU A 248 -9.13 17.50 5.76
N LYS A 249 -8.49 18.51 5.14
CA LYS A 249 -7.08 18.45 4.75
C LYS A 249 -6.17 18.20 5.96
N GLN A 250 -6.42 18.91 7.05
CA GLN A 250 -5.63 18.79 8.27
C GLN A 250 -5.84 17.43 8.96
N CYS A 251 -7.00 16.79 8.81
CA CYS A 251 -7.21 15.43 9.32
C CYS A 251 -6.24 14.40 8.71
N PHE A 252 -5.58 14.69 7.58
CA PHE A 252 -4.57 13.84 6.96
C PHE A 252 -3.13 14.09 7.50
N SER A 253 -2.98 14.91 8.54
CA SER A 253 -1.68 15.18 9.17
C SER A 253 -1.44 14.29 10.40
N LYS A 254 -0.16 14.14 10.77
CA LYS A 254 0.27 13.33 11.92
C LYS A 254 -0.23 13.87 13.27
N GLU A 255 -0.66 15.12 13.32
CA GLU A 255 -1.18 15.78 14.53
C GLU A 255 -2.61 15.30 14.86
N TYR A 256 -3.35 14.82 13.86
CA TYR A 256 -4.78 14.51 13.99
C TYR A 256 -5.11 13.04 13.68
N LEU A 257 -4.22 12.12 14.07
CA LEU A 257 -4.37 10.67 13.79
C LEU A 257 -5.70 10.08 14.30
N ASP A 258 -6.22 10.56 15.43
CA ASP A 258 -7.51 10.10 15.97
C ASP A 258 -8.70 10.52 15.10
N LEU A 259 -8.60 11.65 14.38
CA LEU A 259 -9.56 12.03 13.36
C LEU A 259 -9.34 11.21 12.09
N TYR A 260 -8.09 11.08 11.66
CA TYR A 260 -7.71 10.27 10.48
C TYR A 260 -8.31 8.87 10.53
N ILE A 261 -8.17 8.15 11.65
CA ILE A 261 -8.66 6.78 11.82
C ILE A 261 -10.20 6.68 11.68
N ARG A 262 -10.93 7.78 11.94
CA ARG A 262 -12.39 7.84 11.79
C ARG A 262 -12.82 8.12 10.34
N LEU A 263 -11.92 8.62 9.49
CA LEU A 263 -12.21 8.87 8.10
C LEU A 263 -12.25 7.55 7.34
N VAL A 264 -13.47 7.05 7.13
CA VAL A 264 -13.77 5.91 6.25
C VAL A 264 -14.69 6.34 5.11
N ASP A 265 -14.72 5.57 4.03
CA ASP A 265 -15.45 5.87 2.78
C ASP A 265 -16.89 6.33 3.03
N ASP A 266 -17.64 5.53 3.78
CA ASP A 266 -19.05 5.80 4.08
C ASP A 266 -19.23 7.04 4.96
N TYR A 267 -18.30 7.29 5.89
CA TYR A 267 -18.38 8.44 6.77
C TYR A 267 -18.21 9.74 5.99
N LEU A 268 -17.19 9.83 5.13
CA LEU A 268 -16.91 11.04 4.35
C LEU A 268 -18.02 11.32 3.34
N THR A 269 -18.48 10.28 2.62
CA THR A 269 -19.58 10.44 1.67
C THR A 269 -20.88 10.82 2.35
N THR A 270 -21.24 10.19 3.47
CA THR A 270 -22.42 10.52 4.27
C THR A 270 -22.38 11.96 4.77
N LEU A 271 -21.23 12.41 5.30
CA LEU A 271 -21.05 13.76 5.81
C LEU A 271 -21.31 14.82 4.72
N ILE A 272 -20.77 14.60 3.52
CA ILE A 272 -20.98 15.51 2.39
C ILE A 272 -22.43 15.45 1.91
N LYS A 273 -23.01 14.26 1.78
CA LYS A 273 -24.39 14.08 1.27
C LYS A 273 -25.45 14.75 2.14
N PHE A 274 -25.32 14.65 3.46
CA PHE A 274 -26.36 15.08 4.39
C PHE A 274 -26.08 16.43 5.07
N THR A 275 -24.99 17.12 4.72
CA THR A 275 -24.77 18.48 5.20
C THR A 275 -25.88 19.43 4.71
N THR A 276 -26.35 20.29 5.60
CA THR A 276 -27.36 21.33 5.33
C THR A 276 -26.74 22.64 4.82
N SER A 277 -25.42 22.68 4.58
CA SER A 277 -24.75 23.87 4.08
C SER A 277 -25.23 24.25 2.67
N ASP A 278 -25.63 25.50 2.50
CA ASP A 278 -26.03 26.09 1.22
C ASP A 278 -24.85 26.74 0.46
N HIS A 279 -23.61 26.52 0.92
CA HIS A 279 -22.44 27.02 0.21
C HIS A 279 -22.37 26.40 -1.21
N PRO A 280 -22.07 27.18 -2.27
CA PRO A 280 -22.03 26.68 -3.65
C PRO A 280 -21.15 25.43 -3.84
N ASP A 281 -19.98 25.39 -3.21
CA ASP A 281 -19.08 24.23 -3.26
C ASP A 281 -19.70 22.99 -2.61
N MET A 282 -20.41 23.14 -1.49
CA MET A 282 -21.06 22.02 -0.80
C MET A 282 -22.24 21.49 -1.61
N ILE A 283 -23.01 22.36 -2.25
CA ILE A 283 -24.06 21.97 -3.19
C ILE A 283 -23.48 21.16 -4.36
N LYS A 284 -22.38 21.66 -4.96
CA LYS A 284 -21.71 20.99 -6.08
C LYS A 284 -21.10 19.65 -5.66
N ALA A 285 -20.47 19.57 -4.50
CA ALA A 285 -19.93 18.33 -3.95
C ALA A 285 -21.04 17.28 -3.71
N ARG A 286 -22.18 17.68 -3.14
CA ARG A 286 -23.37 16.81 -3.00
C ARG A 286 -23.85 16.29 -4.35
N GLN A 287 -23.96 17.18 -5.34
CA GLN A 287 -24.41 16.81 -6.68
C GLN A 287 -23.48 15.79 -7.33
N LEU A 288 -22.15 15.94 -7.18
CA LEU A 288 -21.18 14.98 -7.72
C LEU A 288 -21.37 13.58 -7.11
N ILE A 289 -21.53 13.49 -5.78
CA ILE A 289 -21.76 12.19 -5.12
C ILE A 289 -23.12 11.60 -5.55
N GLN A 290 -24.19 12.40 -5.61
CA GLN A 290 -25.50 11.94 -6.09
C GLN A 290 -25.46 11.48 -7.54
N ASN A 291 -24.66 12.14 -8.39
CA ASN A 291 -24.45 11.73 -9.77
C ASN A 291 -23.78 10.36 -9.85
N VAL A 292 -22.78 10.06 -9.01
CA VAL A 292 -22.17 8.72 -8.93
C VAL A 292 -23.23 7.68 -8.56
N GLU A 293 -24.05 7.94 -7.54
CA GLU A 293 -25.08 7.00 -7.08
C GLU A 293 -26.18 6.74 -8.11
N ASN A 294 -26.58 7.79 -8.82
CA ASN A 294 -27.57 7.72 -9.89
C ASN A 294 -26.98 7.28 -11.24
N ARG A 295 -25.70 6.89 -11.28
CA ARG A 295 -24.96 6.46 -12.48
C ARG A 295 -24.88 7.51 -13.59
N HIS A 296 -24.91 8.79 -13.22
CA HIS A 296 -24.67 9.93 -14.09
C HIS A 296 -23.19 10.34 -14.08
N PHE A 297 -22.34 9.53 -14.71
CA PHE A 297 -20.89 9.76 -14.69
C PHE A 297 -20.43 10.84 -15.67
N SER A 298 -19.34 11.52 -15.33
CA SER A 298 -18.57 12.33 -16.29
C SER A 298 -18.18 11.48 -17.50
N LYS A 299 -18.25 12.06 -18.70
CA LYS A 299 -17.85 11.37 -19.93
C LYS A 299 -16.35 11.53 -20.13
N ALA A 300 -15.63 10.42 -20.09
CA ALA A 300 -14.21 10.42 -20.48
C ALA A 300 -14.08 10.82 -21.96
N ILE A 301 -13.27 11.85 -22.23
CA ILE A 301 -12.87 12.26 -23.58
C ILE A 301 -11.43 11.78 -23.79
N LEU A 302 -11.22 10.97 -24.84
CA LEU A 302 -9.89 10.49 -25.18
C LEU A 302 -9.29 11.44 -26.21
N SER A 303 -8.28 12.22 -25.82
CA SER A 303 -7.48 13.04 -26.72
C SER A 303 -6.20 12.31 -27.11
N PHE A 304 -5.79 12.43 -28.38
CA PHE A 304 -4.51 11.95 -28.85
C PHE A 304 -3.60 13.16 -29.11
N GLU A 305 -2.67 13.42 -28.20
CA GLU A 305 -1.51 14.26 -28.49
C GLU A 305 -0.32 13.32 -28.79
N GLY A 306 0.45 13.62 -29.83
CA GLY A 306 1.39 12.67 -30.45
C GLY A 306 2.32 11.96 -29.45
N LEU A 307 2.46 10.63 -29.61
CA LEU A 307 3.33 9.66 -28.90
C LEU A 307 3.46 9.71 -27.36
N ASN A 308 2.92 10.71 -26.67
CA ASN A 308 2.82 10.79 -25.23
C ASN A 308 1.33 10.80 -24.86
N GLN A 309 0.85 9.65 -24.36
CA GLN A 309 -0.51 9.52 -23.86
C GLN A 309 -0.67 10.37 -22.59
N HIS A 310 -1.45 11.44 -22.66
CA HIS A 310 -2.05 12.06 -21.49
C HIS A 310 -3.56 11.86 -21.54
N VAL A 311 -4.12 11.27 -20.49
CA VAL A 311 -5.56 11.20 -20.27
C VAL A 311 -5.93 12.38 -19.38
N SER A 312 -6.81 13.25 -19.87
CA SER A 312 -7.42 14.34 -19.09
C SER A 312 -8.88 14.00 -18.85
N TYR A 313 -9.35 14.22 -17.61
CA TYR A 313 -10.73 13.94 -17.19
C TYR A 313 -11.60 15.19 -17.21
#